data_AF-A0A950ARG5-F1
#
_entry.id   AF-A0A950ARG5-F1
#
_cell.length_a   1.000
_cell.length_b   1.000
_cell.length_c   1.000
_cell.angle_alpha   90.00
_cell.angle_beta   90.00
_cell.angle_gamma   90.00
#
_symmetry.space_group_name_H-M   'P 1'
#
loop_
_entity.id
_entity.type
_entity.pdbx_description
1 polymer ?
#
loop_
_entity_poly.entity_id
_entity_poly.type
_entity_poly.pdbx_seq_one_letter_code
_entity_poly.pdbx_strand_id
1 'polypeptide(L)' 'APNPVPVKTALALLGRGNGELRLPLCPLDDRALPLLRRSLERYGLLAPGA' A
#
# COMPACT_ATOMS: atom_id res chain seq x y z
N ALA A 1 -2.75 -4.78 -9.06
CA ALA A 1 -1.38 -5.32 -9.09
C ALA A 1 -1.32 -6.69 -8.40
N PRO A 2 -0.45 -7.61 -8.84
CA PRO A 2 -0.28 -8.92 -8.20
C PRO A 2 0.47 -8.82 -6.86
N ASN A 3 0.35 -9.86 -6.03
CA ASN A 3 1.22 -10.08 -4.86
C ASN A 3 2.71 -10.08 -5.29
N PRO A 4 3.65 -9.44 -4.57
CA PRO A 4 3.53 -8.78 -3.25
C PRO A 4 3.36 -7.26 -3.25
N VAL A 5 3.03 -6.65 -4.39
CA VAL A 5 2.99 -5.18 -4.50
C VAL A 5 2.02 -4.54 -3.49
N PRO A 6 0.73 -4.93 -3.38
CA PRO A 6 -0.18 -4.27 -2.47
C PRO A 6 0.21 -4.41 -0.99
N VAL A 7 0.72 -5.58 -0.60
CA VAL A 7 1.12 -5.85 0.79
C VAL A 7 2.36 -5.03 1.17
N LYS A 8 3.35 -4.95 0.29
CA LYS A 8 4.54 -4.12 0.53
C LYS A 8 4.20 -2.64 0.63
N THR A 9 3.31 -2.14 -0.24
CA THR A 9 2.83 -0.76 -0.15
C THR A 9 2.06 -0.53 1.16
N ALA A 10 1.20 -1.46 1.57
CA ALA A 10 0.49 -1.36 2.84
C ALA A 10 1.43 -1.30 4.05
N LEU A 11 2.45 -2.17 4.08
CA LEU A 11 3.45 -2.16 5.15
C LEU A 11 4.21 -0.83 5.24
N ALA A 12 4.54 -0.22 4.09
CA ALA A 12 5.17 1.09 4.03
C ALA A 12 4.26 2.19 4.57
N LEU A 13 2.99 2.23 4.14
CA LEU A 13 1.98 3.18 4.62
C LEU A 13 1.76 3.10 6.14
N LEU A 14 1.89 1.90 6.71
CA LEU A 14 1.73 1.67 8.14
C LEU A 14 3.01 1.92 8.96
N GLY A 15 4.13 2.32 8.32
CA GLY A 15 5.42 2.49 8.99
C GLY A 15 6.05 1.18 9.47
N ARG A 16 5.66 0.03 8.87
CA ARG A 16 6.08 -1.33 9.26
C ARG A 16 7.00 -1.98 8.22
N GLY A 17 7.50 -1.22 7.27
CA GLY A 17 8.41 -1.69 6.22
C GLY A 17 8.84 -0.54 5.31
N ASN A 18 9.79 -0.80 4.41
CA ASN A 18 10.36 0.22 3.53
C ASN A 18 9.63 0.35 2.17
N GLY A 19 8.70 -0.56 1.85
CA GLY A 19 7.94 -0.52 0.60
C GLY A 19 8.75 -0.83 -0.66
N GLU A 20 10.01 -1.25 -0.52
CA GLU A 20 10.88 -1.45 -1.67
C GLU A 20 10.41 -2.60 -2.57
N LEU A 21 10.31 -2.29 -3.85
CA LEU A 21 10.06 -3.23 -4.92
C LEU A 21 11.34 -3.46 -5.70
N ARG A 22 11.59 -4.71 -6.06
CA ARG A 22 12.67 -5.08 -6.97
C ARG A 22 12.04 -5.49 -8.29
N LEU A 23 12.76 -5.25 -9.37
CA LEU A 23 12.36 -5.72 -10.69
C LEU A 23 12.13 -7.25 -10.65
N PRO A 24 11.09 -7.75 -11.34
CA PRO A 24 10.28 -7.06 -12.34
C PRO A 24 9.03 -6.34 -11.80
N LEU A 25 8.89 -6.16 -10.48
CA LEU A 25 7.69 -5.57 -9.89
C LEU A 25 7.63 -4.06 -10.10
N CYS A 26 6.42 -3.54 -10.35
CA CYS A 26 6.13 -2.11 -10.46
C CYS A 26 5.28 -1.63 -9.27
N PRO A 27 5.38 -0.34 -8.88
CA PRO A 27 4.50 0.26 -7.88
C PRO A 27 3.01 0.18 -8.26
N LEU A 28 2.13 0.44 -7.28
CA LEU A 28 0.72 0.68 -7.55
C LEU A 28 0.56 1.96 -8.38
N ASP A 29 -0.40 1.93 -9.30
CA ASP A 29 -0.82 3.13 -10.02
C ASP A 29 -1.68 4.06 -9.14
N ASP A 30 -1.90 5.27 -9.64
CA ASP A 30 -2.66 6.33 -8.95
C ASP A 30 -4.14 5.98 -8.71
N ARG A 31 -4.66 4.96 -9.42
CA ARG A 31 -6.04 4.48 -9.24
C ARG A 31 -6.12 3.47 -8.11
N ALA A 32 -5.11 2.61 -7.94
CA ALA A 32 -5.07 1.55 -6.96
C ALA A 32 -4.61 2.02 -5.58
N LEU A 33 -3.68 2.97 -5.49
CA LEU A 33 -3.16 3.46 -4.20
C LEU A 33 -4.26 4.05 -3.29
N PRO A 34 -5.19 4.90 -3.76
CA PRO A 34 -6.27 5.42 -2.92
C PRO A 34 -7.23 4.31 -2.44
N LEU A 35 -7.46 3.28 -3.25
CA LEU A 35 -8.29 2.13 -2.86
C LEU A 35 -7.65 1.32 -1.74
N LEU A 36 -6.32 1.15 -1.79
CA LEU A 36 -5.57 0.51 -0.72
C LEU A 36 -5.63 1.34 0.58
N ARG A 37 -5.40 2.67 0.51
CA ARG A 37 -5.50 3.56 1.69
C ARG A 37 -6.89 3.48 2.33
N ARG A 38 -7.95 3.62 1.53
CA ARG A 38 -9.34 3.51 2.01
C ARG A 38 -9.63 2.16 2.65
N SER A 39 -9.04 1.08 2.13
CA SER A 39 -9.19 -0.25 2.74
C SER A 39 -8.51 -0.29 4.11
N LEU A 40 -7.28 0.21 4.22
CA LEU A 40 -6.56 0.29 5.50
C LEU A 40 -7.29 1.17 6.52
N GLU A 41 -7.82 2.32 6.11
CA GLU A 41 -8.66 3.21 6.94
C GLU A 41 -9.92 2.49 7.42
N ARG A 42 -10.63 1.80 6.52
CA ARG A 42 -11.85 1.04 6.86
C ARG A 42 -11.60 -0.03 7.92
N TYR A 43 -10.44 -0.67 7.89
CA TYR A 43 -10.05 -1.67 8.90
C TYR A 43 -9.40 -1.05 10.15
N GLY A 44 -9.36 0.28 10.26
CA GLY A 44 -8.79 0.98 11.42
C GLY A 44 -7.27 0.89 11.53
N LEU A 45 -6.58 0.54 10.43
CA LEU A 45 -5.13 0.39 10.39
C LEU A 45 -4.42 1.71 10.06
N LEU A 46 -5.09 2.60 9.32
CA LEU A 46 -4.56 3.91 8.91
C LEU A 46 -5.53 5.01 9.34
N ALA A 47 -5.01 6.14 9.82
CA ALA A 47 -5.85 7.27 10.20
C ALA A 47 -6.42 7.97 8.95
N PRO A 48 -7.67 8.47 8.97
CA PRO A 48 -8.24 9.19 7.84
C PRO A 48 -7.45 10.47 7.56
N GLY A 49 -7.00 10.65 6.32
CA GLY A 49 -6.31 11.88 5.89
C GLY A 49 -4.83 11.96 6.26
N ALA A 50 -4.24 10.87 6.76
CA ALA A 50 -2.78 10.68 6.77
C ALA A 50 -2.24 10.53 5.33
#